data_AF-A0A821GHZ7-F1
#
_entry.id   AF-A0A821GHZ7-F1
#
_cell.length_a   1.000
_cell.length_b   1.000
_cell.length_c   1.000
_cell.angle_alpha   90.00
_cell.angle_beta   90.00
_cell.angle_gamma   90.00
#
_symmetry.space_group_name_H-M   'P 1'
#
loop_
_entity.id
_entity.type
_entity.pdbx_description
1 polymer ?
#
loop_
_entity_poly.entity_id
_entity_poly.type
_entity_poly.pdbx_seq_one_letter_code
_entity_poly.pdbx_strand_id
1 'polypeptide(L)'
;MYFNQKILLVFRILAGFNQYSSATSTMYIPNGKPFSITYADDSSVQGFLSIDTVTISGIAVKKQTFAPCTLLNGMTGNVNDGIFGLAYSSLTKGGEKPVFYNMWSQGLISEAIFSFYFNLDPKAISGGVDSSKYTGSVTYAPVVLAGYWEFQMT
;
A
#
# COMPACT_ATOMS: atom_id res chain seq x y z
N MET A 1 9.58 -14.89 15.57
CA MET A 1 8.71 -13.76 15.99
C MET A 1 7.78 -13.50 14.80
N TYR A 2 6.50 -13.81 14.93
CA TYR A 2 5.56 -13.80 13.80
C TYR A 2 5.11 -12.36 13.49
N PHE A 3 5.57 -11.79 12.39
CA PHE A 3 5.01 -10.54 11.86
C PHE A 3 4.05 -10.85 10.72
N ASN A 4 2.76 -10.89 11.05
CA ASN A 4 1.70 -11.22 10.11
C ASN A 4 1.06 -9.92 9.59
N GLN A 5 1.82 -9.07 8.89
CA GLN A 5 1.26 -7.83 8.32
C GLN A 5 0.77 -8.05 6.88
N LYS A 6 -0.55 -8.09 6.73
CA LYS A 6 -1.28 -8.16 5.46
C LYS A 6 -1.60 -6.73 5.03
N ILE A 7 -1.13 -6.28 3.86
CA ILE A 7 -1.28 -4.87 3.47
C ILE A 7 -2.15 -4.73 2.23
N LEU A 8 -3.34 -4.16 2.45
CA LEU A 8 -4.23 -3.56 1.47
C LEU A 8 -4.13 -2.03 1.67
N LEU A 9 -4.35 -1.23 0.62
CA LEU A 9 -4.49 0.21 0.85
C LEU A 9 -5.70 0.49 1.74
N VAL A 10 -5.46 1.01 2.93
CA VAL A 10 -6.51 1.44 3.86
C VAL A 10 -6.49 2.95 3.94
N PHE A 11 -7.59 3.62 3.61
CA PHE A 11 -7.77 5.05 3.84
C PHE A 11 -8.75 5.25 4.99
N ARG A 12 -8.47 6.14 5.95
CA ARG A 12 -9.26 6.40 7.16
C ARG A 12 -10.49 7.27 6.87
N ILE A 13 -11.57 7.04 7.63
CA ILE A 13 -12.75 7.91 7.70
C ILE A 13 -12.98 8.29 9.18
N LEU A 14 -12.20 9.24 9.70
CA LEU A 14 -12.48 9.90 11.00
C LEU A 14 -12.31 11.42 10.87
N ALA A 15 -12.96 12.18 11.74
CA ALA A 15 -12.84 13.64 11.78
C ALA A 15 -11.37 14.06 12.02
N GLY A 16 -10.86 14.99 11.21
CA GLY A 16 -9.47 15.47 11.25
C GLY A 16 -8.51 14.85 10.21
N PHE A 17 -8.97 13.88 9.41
CA PHE A 17 -8.21 13.24 8.33
C PHE A 17 -8.91 13.42 6.97
N ASN A 18 -8.17 13.31 5.87
CA ASN A 18 -8.74 13.34 4.53
C ASN A 18 -9.58 12.08 4.29
N GLN A 19 -10.81 12.28 3.80
CA GLN A 19 -11.76 11.18 3.59
C GLN A 19 -11.98 10.96 2.10
N TYR A 20 -11.90 9.71 1.67
CA TYR A 20 -12.31 9.32 0.34
C TYR A 20 -13.85 9.38 0.22
N SER A 21 -14.35 10.10 -0.78
CA SER A 21 -15.76 10.11 -1.16
C SER A 21 -15.92 9.57 -2.57
N SER A 22 -16.62 8.44 -2.71
CA SER A 22 -16.93 7.87 -4.03
C SER A 22 -17.87 8.77 -4.83
N ALA A 23 -18.71 9.57 -4.16
CA ALA A 23 -19.68 10.45 -4.81
C ALA A 23 -19.02 11.57 -5.64
N THR A 24 -17.76 11.90 -5.37
CA THR A 24 -17.02 12.94 -6.09
C THR A 24 -16.15 12.39 -7.22
N SER A 25 -16.08 11.07 -7.39
CA SER A 25 -15.26 10.43 -8.42
C SER A 25 -16.10 9.93 -9.59
N THR A 26 -15.78 10.38 -10.80
CA THR A 26 -16.37 9.87 -12.04
C THR A 26 -15.73 8.56 -12.51
N MET A 27 -14.62 8.15 -11.88
CA MET A 27 -13.87 6.92 -12.18
C MET A 27 -14.17 5.79 -11.19
N TYR A 28 -14.98 6.07 -10.17
CA TYR A 28 -15.40 5.12 -9.16
C TYR A 28 -16.21 3.97 -9.78
N ILE A 29 -15.87 2.75 -9.37
CA ILE A 29 -16.62 1.53 -9.66
C ILE A 29 -16.97 0.88 -8.31
N PRO A 30 -18.26 0.62 -8.04
CA PRO A 30 -18.67 -0.02 -6.80
C PRO A 30 -18.14 -1.45 -6.69
N ASN A 31 -17.72 -1.84 -5.49
CA ASN A 31 -17.37 -3.22 -5.14
C ASN A 31 -18.15 -3.65 -3.89
N GLY A 32 -18.02 -2.92 -2.78
CA GLY A 32 -18.88 -3.08 -1.60
C GLY A 32 -18.60 -4.32 -0.74
N LYS A 33 -17.70 -5.22 -1.16
CA LYS A 33 -17.29 -6.38 -0.36
C LYS A 33 -16.71 -5.91 0.98
N PRO A 34 -17.18 -6.41 2.13
CA PRO A 34 -16.69 -5.98 3.43
C PRO A 34 -15.22 -6.40 3.62
N PHE A 35 -14.45 -5.59 4.34
CA PHE A 35 -13.09 -5.92 4.76
C PHE A 35 -12.90 -5.67 6.26
N SER A 36 -12.00 -6.43 6.86
CA SER A 36 -11.55 -6.22 8.23
C SER A 36 -10.09 -6.67 8.39
N ILE A 37 -9.31 -5.81 9.04
CA ILE A 37 -7.92 -6.05 9.41
C ILE A 37 -7.77 -5.79 10.90
N THR A 38 -7.15 -6.74 11.59
CA THR A 38 -6.65 -6.58 12.96
C THR A 38 -5.13 -6.54 12.87
N TYR A 39 -4.53 -5.53 13.48
CA TYR A 39 -3.09 -5.35 13.54
C TYR A 39 -2.53 -6.05 14.79
N ALA A 40 -1.19 -6.14 14.86
CA ALA A 40 -0.51 -6.85 15.93
C ALA A 40 -0.63 -6.16 17.32
N ASP A 41 -1.01 -4.89 17.35
CA ASP A 41 -1.26 -4.09 18.55
C ASP A 41 -2.74 -4.13 18.99
N ASP A 42 -3.51 -5.11 18.49
CA ASP A 42 -4.95 -5.28 18.68
C ASP A 42 -5.82 -4.14 18.12
N SER A 43 -5.22 -3.13 17.49
CA SER A 43 -5.98 -2.13 16.74
C SER A 43 -6.63 -2.77 15.51
N SER A 44 -7.74 -2.22 15.05
CA SER A 44 -8.47 -2.77 13.91
C SER A 44 -9.11 -1.71 13.04
N VAL A 45 -9.27 -2.07 11.76
CA VAL A 45 -9.96 -1.28 10.75
C VAL A 45 -10.98 -2.15 10.03
N GLN A 46 -12.12 -1.55 9.71
CA GLN A 46 -13.22 -2.18 8.98
C GLN A 46 -13.77 -1.22 7.94
N GLY A 47 -14.42 -1.77 6.91
CA GLY A 47 -15.15 -1.01 5.91
C GLY A 47 -15.49 -1.89 4.72
N PHE A 48 -15.41 -1.34 3.52
CA PHE A 48 -15.71 -2.05 2.28
C PHE A 48 -14.65 -1.78 1.21
N LEU A 49 -14.56 -2.68 0.23
CA LEU A 49 -13.71 -2.48 -0.94
C LEU A 49 -14.37 -1.50 -1.90
N SER A 50 -13.54 -0.65 -2.51
CA SER A 50 -13.88 0.27 -3.58
C SER A 50 -12.90 0.10 -4.72
N ILE A 51 -13.33 0.43 -5.94
CA ILE A 51 -12.46 0.46 -7.11
C ILE A 51 -12.44 1.88 -7.67
N ASP A 52 -11.26 2.44 -7.87
CA ASP A 52 -11.10 3.77 -8.46
C ASP A 52 -9.71 3.90 -9.12
N THR A 53 -9.41 5.08 -9.66
CA THR A 53 -8.05 5.46 -10.06
C THR A 53 -7.28 5.98 -8.86
N VAL A 54 -6.12 5.40 -8.58
CA VAL A 54 -5.22 5.85 -7.51
C VAL A 54 -3.98 6.48 -8.15
N THR A 55 -3.70 7.74 -7.80
CA THR A 55 -2.54 8.47 -8.31
C THR A 55 -1.43 8.51 -7.26
N ILE A 56 -0.24 8.03 -7.61
CA ILE A 56 0.96 8.04 -6.74
C ILE A 56 2.11 8.69 -7.49
N SER A 57 2.68 9.74 -6.93
CA SER A 57 3.79 10.49 -7.53
C SER A 57 3.51 10.88 -9.00
N GLY A 58 2.27 11.27 -9.31
CA GLY A 58 1.82 11.62 -10.67
C GLY A 58 1.45 10.43 -11.57
N ILE A 59 1.67 9.19 -11.15
CA ILE A 59 1.32 7.98 -11.89
C ILE A 59 -0.12 7.58 -11.56
N ALA A 60 -1.02 7.65 -12.54
CA ALA A 60 -2.43 7.27 -12.39
C ALA A 60 -2.65 5.77 -12.64
N VAL A 61 -2.87 5.01 -11.58
CA VAL A 61 -3.14 3.57 -11.62
C VAL A 61 -4.65 3.33 -11.70
N LYS A 62 -5.12 2.87 -12.85
CA LYS A 62 -6.56 2.71 -13.10
C LYS A 62 -7.09 1.43 -12.46
N LYS A 63 -8.38 1.43 -12.11
CA LYS A 63 -9.11 0.26 -11.58
C LYS A 63 -8.40 -0.40 -10.38
N GLN A 64 -7.78 0.40 -9.53
CA GLN A 64 -7.18 -0.08 -8.30
C GLN A 64 -8.28 -0.41 -7.30
N THR A 65 -8.24 -1.61 -6.74
CA THR A 65 -9.08 -1.96 -5.58
C THR A 65 -8.40 -1.51 -4.28
N PHE A 66 -9.11 -0.78 -3.43
CA PHE A 66 -8.63 -0.33 -2.13
C PHE A 66 -9.79 -0.30 -1.12
N ALA A 67 -9.50 0.06 0.12
CA ALA A 67 -10.43 -0.09 1.23
C ALA A 67 -10.61 1.23 2.00
N PRO A 68 -11.66 2.02 1.68
CA PRO A 68 -12.12 3.07 2.57
C PRO A 68 -12.60 2.49 3.90
N CYS A 69 -11.94 2.89 4.98
CA CYS A 69 -12.19 2.43 6.33
C CYS A 69 -13.31 3.23 6.97
N THR A 70 -14.45 2.61 7.28
CA THR A 70 -15.59 3.26 7.95
C THR A 70 -15.52 3.19 9.47
N LEU A 71 -14.74 2.25 10.02
CA LEU A 71 -14.61 2.07 11.47
C LEU A 71 -13.18 1.73 11.84
N LEU A 72 -12.69 2.38 12.89
CA LEU A 72 -11.34 2.20 13.42
C LEU A 72 -11.39 2.09 14.94
N ASN A 73 -10.72 1.08 15.49
CA ASN A 73 -10.65 0.82 16.92
C ASN A 73 -9.19 0.72 17.38
N GLY A 74 -8.88 1.27 18.55
CA GLY A 74 -7.57 1.10 19.20
C GLY A 74 -6.40 1.88 18.57
N MET A 75 -6.65 2.69 17.55
CA MET A 75 -5.62 3.41 16.81
C MET A 75 -5.66 4.93 17.15
N THR A 76 -4.89 5.35 18.15
CA THR A 76 -4.76 6.75 18.57
C THR A 76 -3.46 7.37 18.04
N GLY A 77 -3.47 8.66 17.67
CA GLY A 77 -2.23 9.42 17.44
C GLY A 77 -1.49 9.25 16.10
N ASN A 78 -1.99 8.49 15.13
CA ASN A 78 -1.35 8.39 13.81
C ASN A 78 -1.68 9.60 12.94
N VAL A 79 -0.65 10.35 12.50
CA VAL A 79 -0.73 11.54 11.62
C VAL A 79 -1.01 11.24 10.13
N ASN A 80 -1.20 9.96 9.76
CA ASN A 80 -1.36 9.55 8.37
C ASN A 80 -2.81 9.14 8.06
N ASP A 81 -3.33 9.57 6.91
CA ASP A 81 -4.69 9.26 6.42
C ASP A 81 -4.87 7.79 6.07
N GLY A 82 -3.79 7.01 5.92
CA GLY A 82 -3.90 5.63 5.45
C GLY A 82 -2.59 4.86 5.42
N ILE A 83 -2.70 3.60 4.98
CA ILE A 83 -1.57 2.67 4.78
C ILE A 83 -1.47 2.32 3.30
N PHE A 84 -0.25 2.33 2.78
CA PHE A 84 0.07 1.92 1.42
C PHE A 84 0.78 0.55 1.38
N GLY A 85 0.16 -0.45 0.76
CA GLY A 85 0.67 -1.82 0.73
C GLY A 85 1.60 -2.13 -0.42
N LEU A 86 2.79 -2.63 -0.08
CA LEU A 86 3.84 -3.05 -1.02
C LEU A 86 4.22 -4.53 -0.87
N ALA A 87 3.49 -5.30 -0.06
CA ALA A 87 3.71 -6.73 0.09
C ALA A 87 3.25 -7.53 -1.15
N TYR A 88 3.57 -8.82 -1.17
CA TYR A 88 3.13 -9.72 -2.24
C TYR A 88 1.61 -9.91 -2.24
N SER A 89 1.05 -10.19 -3.42
CA SER A 89 -0.39 -10.46 -3.58
C SER A 89 -0.86 -11.69 -2.80
N SER A 90 0.01 -12.64 -2.46
CA SER A 90 -0.31 -13.81 -1.63
C SER A 90 -0.80 -13.44 -0.22
N LEU A 91 -0.52 -12.23 0.26
CA LEU A 91 -0.98 -11.74 1.55
C LEU A 91 -2.31 -10.96 1.48
N THR A 92 -2.88 -10.73 0.30
CA THR A 92 -4.18 -10.04 0.19
C THR A 92 -5.31 -11.00 0.52
N LYS A 93 -6.09 -10.68 1.57
CA LYS A 93 -7.15 -11.59 2.07
C LYS A 93 -8.22 -11.92 1.03
N GLY A 94 -8.47 -11.04 0.07
CA GLY A 94 -9.48 -11.23 -0.96
C GLY A 94 -8.94 -11.45 -2.37
N GLY A 95 -7.62 -11.62 -2.54
CA GLY A 95 -6.97 -11.82 -3.83
C GLY A 95 -6.83 -10.54 -4.67
N GLU A 96 -7.11 -9.37 -4.09
CA GLU A 96 -6.97 -8.09 -4.76
C GLU A 96 -5.49 -7.84 -5.12
N LYS A 97 -5.24 -7.25 -6.30
CA LYS A 97 -3.89 -6.90 -6.73
C LYS A 97 -3.37 -5.68 -5.97
N PRO A 98 -2.18 -5.76 -5.33
CA PRO A 98 -1.51 -4.58 -4.79
C PRO A 98 -1.24 -3.54 -5.89
N VAL A 99 -1.12 -2.27 -5.52
CA VAL A 99 -0.94 -1.18 -6.50
C VAL A 99 0.26 -1.40 -7.41
N PHE A 100 1.39 -1.85 -6.86
CA PHE A 100 2.59 -2.05 -7.64
C PHE A 100 2.42 -3.11 -8.74
N TYR A 101 1.58 -4.14 -8.50
CA TYR A 101 1.23 -5.14 -9.51
C TYR A 101 0.41 -4.51 -10.63
N ASN A 102 -0.53 -3.62 -10.29
CA ASN A 102 -1.32 -2.90 -11.27
C ASN A 102 -0.46 -1.90 -12.07
N MET A 103 0.48 -1.19 -11.44
CA MET A 103 1.46 -0.35 -12.12
C MET A 103 2.25 -1.14 -13.18
N TRP A 104 2.81 -2.29 -12.78
CA TRP A 104 3.55 -3.17 -13.70
C TRP A 104 2.66 -3.69 -14.84
N SER A 105 1.50 -4.28 -14.52
CA SER A 105 0.61 -4.86 -15.53
C SER A 105 0.00 -3.85 -16.50
N GLN A 106 -0.07 -2.57 -16.11
CA GLN A 106 -0.54 -1.47 -16.95
C GLN A 106 0.59 -0.78 -17.72
N GLY A 107 1.85 -1.23 -17.58
CA GLY A 107 3.00 -0.61 -18.25
C GLY A 107 3.33 0.79 -17.75
N LEU A 108 2.95 1.13 -16.51
CA LEU A 108 3.13 2.47 -15.94
C LEU A 108 4.52 2.69 -15.33
N ILE A 109 5.30 1.62 -15.18
CA ILE A 109 6.67 1.61 -14.68
C ILE A 109 7.52 0.76 -15.62
N SER A 110 8.78 1.17 -15.84
CA SER A 110 9.71 0.47 -16.74
C SER A 110 10.31 -0.79 -16.11
N GLU A 111 10.35 -0.85 -14.78
CA GLU A 111 10.94 -1.95 -14.02
C GLU A 111 10.02 -2.35 -12.86
N ALA A 112 9.97 -3.65 -12.58
CA ALA A 112 9.24 -4.20 -11.43
C ALA A 112 10.03 -4.04 -10.11
N ILE A 113 10.63 -2.85 -9.90
CA ILE A 113 11.42 -2.49 -8.73
C ILE A 113 10.88 -1.17 -8.15
N PHE A 114 10.73 -1.13 -6.82
CA PHE A 114 10.56 0.10 -6.06
C PHE A 114 11.72 0.22 -5.07
N SER A 115 12.09 1.44 -4.73
CA SER A 115 13.12 1.72 -3.73
C SER A 115 12.65 2.80 -2.76
N PHE A 116 13.28 2.81 -1.57
CA PHE A 116 13.04 3.82 -0.56
C PHE A 116 14.33 4.55 -0.29
N TYR A 117 14.22 5.87 -0.16
CA TYR A 117 15.26 6.71 0.38
C TYR A 117 14.69 7.45 1.58
N PHE A 118 15.19 7.14 2.77
CA PHE A 118 14.81 7.83 3.99
C PHE A 118 15.83 8.93 4.28
N ASN A 119 15.44 10.18 4.03
CA ASN A 119 16.12 11.33 4.62
C ASN A 119 15.46 11.67 5.97
N LEU A 120 16.11 12.45 6.82
CA LEU A 120 15.47 13.09 7.97
C LEU A 120 14.31 14.02 7.55
N ASP A 121 14.15 14.28 6.24
CA ASP A 121 13.00 14.90 5.59
C ASP A 121 12.24 13.87 4.71
N PRO A 122 11.01 13.45 5.05
CA PRO A 122 10.41 12.15 4.68
C PRO A 122 9.76 12.06 3.29
N LYS A 123 10.35 12.64 2.24
CA LYS A 123 9.69 12.74 0.92
C LYS A 123 10.43 11.99 -0.18
N ALA A 124 10.08 10.73 -0.42
CA ALA A 124 9.86 10.14 -1.76
C ALA A 124 9.82 8.61 -1.75
N ILE A 125 8.86 8.05 -2.48
CA ILE A 125 8.94 6.71 -3.07
C ILE A 125 9.06 6.94 -4.58
N SER A 126 10.11 6.40 -5.19
CA SER A 126 10.29 6.39 -6.64
C SER A 126 10.19 4.95 -7.18
N GLY A 127 9.69 4.83 -8.41
CA GLY A 127 9.88 3.61 -9.19
C GLY A 127 11.33 3.53 -9.67
N GLY A 128 11.90 2.32 -9.66
CA GLY A 128 13.32 2.09 -9.96
C GLY A 128 14.25 2.45 -8.80
N VAL A 129 15.54 2.48 -9.09
CA VAL A 129 16.61 2.80 -8.12
C VAL A 129 17.25 4.13 -8.51
N ASP A 130 17.13 5.15 -7.64
CA ASP A 130 17.74 6.46 -7.89
C ASP A 130 19.22 6.46 -7.46
N SER A 131 20.12 6.36 -8.44
CA SER A 131 21.57 6.35 -8.21
C SER A 131 22.12 7.62 -7.60
N SER A 132 21.36 8.72 -7.61
CA SER A 132 21.75 9.95 -6.91
C SER A 132 21.55 9.87 -5.39
N LYS A 133 20.85 8.84 -4.90
CA LYS A 133 20.46 8.69 -3.48
C LYS A 133 21.32 7.72 -2.68
N TYR A 134 22.31 7.08 -3.30
CA TYR A 134 23.25 6.20 -2.62
C TYR A 134 24.66 6.32 -3.22
N THR A 135 25.64 5.84 -2.47
CA THR A 135 27.03 5.68 -2.94
C THR A 135 27.41 4.21 -2.92
N GLY A 136 28.41 3.83 -3.72
CA GLY A 136 28.83 2.43 -3.83
C GLY A 136 27.87 1.59 -4.68
N SER A 137 27.76 0.31 -4.35
CA SER A 137 26.96 -0.67 -5.11
C SER A 137 25.79 -1.21 -4.30
N VAL A 138 24.70 -1.56 -4.98
CA VAL A 138 23.55 -2.21 -4.36
C VAL A 138 23.85 -3.70 -4.18
N THR A 139 23.71 -4.18 -2.96
CA THR A 139 23.78 -5.62 -2.66
C THR A 139 22.37 -6.21 -2.69
N TYR A 140 22.19 -7.29 -3.45
CA TYR A 140 20.91 -7.98 -3.57
C TYR A 140 20.94 -9.29 -2.77
N ALA A 141 19.87 -9.56 -2.03
CA ALA A 141 19.62 -10.84 -1.38
C ALA A 141 18.33 -11.45 -1.96
N PRO A 142 18.30 -12.77 -2.23
CA PRO A 142 17.10 -13.43 -2.73
C PRO A 142 16.02 -13.49 -1.64
N VAL A 143 14.76 -13.35 -2.05
CA VAL A 143 13.61 -13.55 -1.16
C VAL A 143 13.44 -15.03 -0.86
N VAL A 144 13.33 -15.40 0.42
CA VAL A 144 13.21 -16.81 0.85
C VAL A 144 11.76 -17.30 0.93
N LEU A 145 10.81 -16.39 1.16
CA LEU A 145 9.38 -16.72 1.25
C LEU A 145 8.53 -15.66 0.51
N ALA A 146 7.94 -16.07 -0.62
CA ALA A 146 7.10 -15.20 -1.44
C ALA A 146 5.76 -14.85 -0.75
N GLY A 147 5.82 -13.81 0.07
CA GLY A 147 4.72 -13.26 0.86
C GLY A 147 5.19 -11.98 1.53
N TYR A 148 6.34 -12.10 2.19
CA TYR A 148 7.06 -11.00 2.82
C TYR A 148 8.31 -10.65 2.00
N TRP A 149 8.81 -9.44 2.19
CA TRP A 149 10.15 -9.07 1.74
C TRP A 149 11.19 -9.60 2.74
N GLU A 150 11.29 -10.93 2.80
CA GLU A 150 12.12 -11.67 3.75
C GLU A 150 13.33 -12.29 3.05
N PHE A 151 14.52 -12.10 3.62
CA PHE A 151 15.77 -12.67 3.13
C PHE A 151 16.63 -13.13 4.31
N GLN A 152 17.52 -14.09 4.07
CA GLN A 152 18.44 -14.57 5.08
C GLN A 152 19.56 -13.54 5.31
N MET A 153 19.79 -13.17 6.56
CA MET A 153 20.98 -12.41 6.95
C MET A 153 22.12 -13.37 7.30
N THR A 154 23.33 -13.05 6.84
CA THR A 154 24.57 -13.78 7.12
C THR A 154 25.50 -12.94 7.95
#